data_AF-A0A946BVL5-F1
#
_entry.id   AF-A0A946BVL5-F1
#
_cell.length_a   1.000
_cell.length_b   1.000
_cell.length_c   1.000
_cell.angle_alpha   90.00
_cell.angle_beta   90.00
_cell.angle_gamma   90.00
#
_symmetry.space_group_name_H-M   'P 1'
#
loop_
_entity.id
_entity.type
_entity.pdbx_description
1 polymer ?
#
loop_
_entity_poly.entity_id
_entity_poly.type
_entity_poly.pdbx_seq_one_letter_code
_entity_poly.pdbx_strand_id
1 'polypeptide(L)'
;MQEEKPILEEIEDSKEKLISRISLWVSIFLTSAIAIWYYQTTPPDSPEVVRMRVFFKEKNREVMTFLNMDRNEQIAFAYKNKHPFYKSYVMTSTVEQERIRSLAHISTDFTPNQYWFNLVFMWVIFFTAFWFLGLMAEACIVIMRRNSHARMKNFKMEKEKLAASEAKEPNED
;
A
#
# COMPACT_ATOMS: atom_id res chain seq x y z
N MET A 1 -24.91 -24.86 38.17
CA MET A 1 -23.97 -24.89 37.03
C MET A 1 -24.43 -23.91 35.94
N GLN A 2 -24.21 -22.61 36.11
CA GLN A 2 -24.50 -21.59 35.07
C GLN A 2 -23.40 -20.50 34.96
N GLU A 3 -22.38 -20.51 35.82
CA GLU A 3 -21.38 -19.44 35.92
C GLU A 3 -20.19 -19.57 34.95
N GLU A 4 -19.96 -20.74 34.32
CA GLU A 4 -18.82 -20.94 33.40
C GLU A 4 -19.00 -20.31 32.00
N LYS A 5 -20.24 -20.13 31.53
CA LYS A 5 -20.52 -19.54 30.21
C LYS A 5 -20.09 -18.08 30.07
N PRO A 6 -20.44 -17.16 30.99
CA PRO A 6 -20.10 -15.73 30.82
C PRO A 6 -18.58 -15.47 30.85
N ILE A 7 -17.83 -16.24 31.64
CA ILE A 7 -16.37 -16.06 31.79
C ILE A 7 -15.62 -16.46 30.50
N LEU A 8 -16.07 -17.53 29.83
CA LEU A 8 -15.47 -17.95 28.57
C LEU A 8 -15.73 -16.95 27.45
N GLU A 9 -16.93 -16.37 27.40
CA GLU A 9 -17.33 -15.35 26.42
C GLU A 9 -16.52 -14.05 26.59
N GLU A 10 -16.30 -13.59 27.83
CA GLU A 10 -15.46 -12.42 28.12
C GLU A 10 -13.98 -12.63 27.76
N ILE A 11 -13.43 -13.81 28.02
CA ILE A 11 -12.03 -14.14 27.68
C ILE A 11 -11.86 -14.23 26.15
N GLU A 12 -12.87 -14.72 25.43
CA GLU A 12 -12.84 -14.83 23.97
C GLU A 12 -12.91 -13.45 23.31
N ASP A 13 -13.82 -12.57 23.76
CA ASP A 13 -13.94 -11.17 23.28
C ASP A 13 -12.66 -10.33 23.56
N SER A 14 -12.03 -10.55 24.71
CA SER A 14 -10.75 -9.89 25.05
C SER A 14 -9.60 -10.35 24.14
N LYS A 15 -9.56 -11.63 23.76
CA LYS A 15 -8.55 -12.18 22.85
C LYS A 15 -8.76 -11.70 21.41
N GLU A 16 -10.00 -11.62 20.94
CA GLU A 16 -10.34 -11.06 19.61
C GLU A 16 -9.93 -9.59 19.52
N LYS A 17 -10.23 -8.78 20.55
CA LYS A 17 -9.75 -7.37 20.60
C LYS A 17 -8.23 -7.24 20.55
N LEU A 18 -7.49 -8.16 21.18
CA LEU A 18 -6.03 -8.18 21.13
C LEU A 18 -5.51 -8.59 19.75
N ILE A 19 -6.10 -9.60 19.11
CA ILE A 19 -5.68 -10.09 17.79
C ILE A 19 -6.01 -9.08 16.70
N SER A 20 -7.19 -8.45 16.76
CA SER A 20 -7.56 -7.34 15.88
C SER A 20 -6.55 -6.19 15.95
N ARG A 21 -6.10 -5.83 17.16
CA ARG A 21 -5.03 -4.82 17.34
C ARG A 21 -3.70 -5.27 16.72
N ILE A 22 -3.34 -6.54 16.84
CA ILE A 22 -2.12 -7.08 16.20
C ILE A 22 -2.25 -7.01 14.67
N SER A 23 -3.41 -7.39 14.11
CA SER A 23 -3.66 -7.31 12.65
C SER A 23 -3.50 -5.89 12.13
N LEU A 24 -4.02 -4.91 12.87
CA LEU A 24 -3.85 -3.48 12.58
C LEU A 24 -2.37 -3.10 12.57
N TRP A 25 -1.63 -3.38 13.65
CA TRP A 25 -0.22 -2.99 13.73
C TRP A 25 0.65 -3.67 12.67
N VAL A 26 0.46 -4.97 12.43
CA VAL A 26 1.19 -5.71 11.40
C VAL A 26 0.93 -5.13 10.02
N SER A 27 -0.33 -4.82 9.69
CA SER A 27 -0.67 -4.21 8.39
C SER A 27 -0.04 -2.83 8.21
N ILE A 28 0.02 -2.00 9.26
CA ILE A 28 0.71 -0.69 9.23
C ILE A 28 2.20 -0.88 8.94
N PHE A 29 2.89 -1.76 9.68
CA PHE A 29 4.32 -2.00 9.48
C PHE A 29 4.62 -2.54 8.08
N LEU A 30 3.87 -3.54 7.63
CA LEU A 30 4.08 -4.17 6.33
C LEU A 30 3.87 -3.18 5.19
N THR A 31 2.79 -2.42 5.23
CA THR A 31 2.49 -1.39 4.22
C THR A 31 3.55 -0.30 4.21
N SER A 32 3.99 0.14 5.39
CA SER A 32 5.02 1.17 5.49
C SER A 32 6.36 0.69 4.94
N ALA A 33 6.72 -0.58 5.16
CA ALA A 33 7.91 -1.18 4.55
C ALA A 33 7.83 -1.19 3.03
N ILE A 34 6.67 -1.52 2.45
CA ILE A 34 6.44 -1.47 0.99
C ILE A 34 6.55 -0.03 0.48
N ALA A 35 5.96 0.94 1.17
CA ALA A 35 6.04 2.35 0.77
C ALA A 35 7.48 2.88 0.82
N ILE A 36 8.26 2.50 1.84
CA ILE A 36 9.70 2.84 1.93
C ILE A 36 10.47 2.20 0.77
N TRP A 37 10.20 0.92 0.48
CA TRP A 37 10.85 0.22 -0.62
C TRP A 37 10.51 0.85 -1.99
N TYR A 38 9.25 1.24 -2.20
CA TYR A 38 8.83 1.97 -3.39
C TYR A 38 9.53 3.33 -3.49
N TYR A 39 9.63 4.07 -2.39
CA TYR A 39 10.32 5.35 -2.35
C TYR A 39 11.80 5.22 -2.75
N GLN A 40 12.46 4.14 -2.32
CA GLN A 40 13.86 3.87 -2.67
C GLN A 40 14.05 3.47 -4.13
N THR A 41 13.16 2.64 -4.68
CA THR A 41 13.27 2.16 -6.07
C THR A 41 12.78 3.19 -7.08
N THR A 42 11.85 4.06 -6.67
CA THR A 42 11.21 5.07 -7.51
C THR A 42 11.26 6.42 -6.78
N PRO A 43 12.43 7.07 -6.67
CA PRO A 43 12.56 8.32 -5.95
C PRO A 43 11.79 9.46 -6.64
N PRO A 44 11.30 10.45 -5.87
CA PRO A 44 10.69 11.63 -6.46
C PRO A 44 11.70 12.42 -7.30
N ASP A 45 11.19 13.14 -8.30
CA ASP A 45 12.01 14.04 -9.10
C ASP A 45 12.68 15.11 -8.23
N SER A 46 13.91 15.51 -8.60
CA SER A 46 14.62 16.57 -7.90
C SER A 46 13.88 17.92 -8.03
N PRO A 47 14.04 18.85 -7.07
CA PRO A 47 13.38 20.15 -7.12
C PRO A 47 13.68 20.98 -8.39
N GLU A 48 14.83 20.76 -9.00
CA GLU A 48 15.22 21.40 -10.27
C GLU A 48 14.45 20.83 -11.45
N VAL A 49 14.34 19.49 -11.52
CA VAL A 49 13.58 18.79 -12.55
C VAL A 49 12.09 19.13 -12.45
N VAL A 50 11.54 19.19 -11.24
CA VAL A 50 10.14 19.63 -11.02
C VAL A 50 9.92 21.04 -11.56
N ARG A 51 10.81 22.00 -11.23
CA ARG A 51 10.71 23.37 -11.76
C ARG A 51 10.81 23.42 -13.28
N MET A 52 11.69 22.63 -13.87
CA MET A 52 11.83 22.54 -15.34
C MET A 52 10.57 21.97 -16.00
N ARG A 53 9.98 20.90 -15.44
CA ARG A 53 8.73 20.33 -15.94
C ARG A 53 7.53 21.27 -15.78
N VAL A 54 7.46 22.02 -14.68
CA VAL A 54 6.44 23.08 -14.50
C VAL A 54 6.61 24.15 -15.57
N PHE A 55 7.83 24.62 -15.80
CA PHE A 55 8.12 25.58 -16.87
C PHE A 55 7.71 25.04 -18.26
N PHE A 56 8.01 23.78 -18.55
CA PHE A 56 7.58 23.14 -19.80
C PHE A 56 6.06 23.05 -19.93
N LYS A 57 5.34 22.74 -18.86
CA LYS A 57 3.88 22.76 -18.86
C LYS A 57 3.32 24.16 -19.13
N GLU A 58 3.84 25.17 -18.45
CA GLU A 58 3.37 26.56 -18.58
C GLU A 58 3.71 27.19 -19.94
N LYS A 59 4.87 26.83 -20.52
CA LYS A 59 5.37 27.35 -21.79
C LYS A 59 5.40 26.30 -22.89
N ASN A 60 4.51 25.30 -22.82
CA ASN A 60 4.53 24.11 -23.68
C ASN A 60 4.69 24.45 -25.16
N ARG A 61 3.82 25.32 -25.69
CA ARG A 61 3.87 25.72 -27.11
C ARG A 61 5.22 26.35 -27.49
N GLU A 62 5.76 27.24 -26.67
CA GLU A 62 7.02 27.95 -26.95
C GLU A 62 8.20 26.98 -26.90
N VAL A 63 8.26 26.16 -25.84
CA VAL A 63 9.30 25.16 -25.63
C VAL A 63 9.27 24.11 -26.75
N MET A 64 8.11 23.57 -27.10
CA MET A 64 7.98 22.59 -28.17
C MET A 64 8.33 23.17 -29.54
N THR A 65 7.94 24.42 -29.81
CA THR A 65 8.35 25.09 -31.05
C THR A 65 9.87 25.23 -31.09
N PHE A 66 10.50 25.70 -30.01
CA PHE A 66 11.95 25.81 -29.89
C PHE A 66 12.67 24.46 -30.09
N LEU A 67 12.18 23.39 -29.45
CA LEU A 67 12.79 22.06 -29.54
C LEU A 67 12.71 21.46 -30.96
N ASN A 68 11.77 21.92 -31.77
CA ASN A 68 11.58 21.49 -33.16
C ASN A 68 12.30 22.38 -34.19
N MET A 69 12.85 23.53 -33.80
CA MET A 69 13.65 24.40 -34.67
C MET A 69 14.99 23.76 -35.05
N ASP A 70 15.58 24.20 -36.16
CA ASP A 70 16.94 23.83 -36.54
C ASP A 70 17.97 24.37 -35.53
N ARG A 71 19.17 23.77 -35.46
CA ARG A 71 20.19 24.16 -34.47
C ARG A 71 20.58 25.63 -34.57
N ASN A 72 20.68 26.19 -35.78
CA ASN A 72 21.02 27.61 -35.96
C ASN A 72 19.91 28.54 -35.48
N GLU A 73 18.66 28.16 -35.72
CA GLU A 73 17.47 28.88 -35.26
C GLU A 73 17.34 28.80 -33.73
N GLN A 74 17.62 27.64 -33.13
CA GLN A 74 17.66 27.47 -31.67
C GLN A 74 18.68 28.40 -31.03
N ILE A 75 19.87 28.53 -31.61
CA ILE A 75 20.89 29.47 -31.13
C ILE A 75 20.35 30.90 -31.18
N ALA A 76 19.85 31.34 -32.33
CA ALA A 76 19.27 32.68 -32.46
C ALA A 76 18.11 32.92 -31.47
N PHE A 77 17.24 31.93 -31.29
CA PHE A 77 16.13 31.98 -30.34
C PHE A 77 16.62 32.09 -28.89
N ALA A 78 17.65 31.33 -28.52
CA ALA A 78 18.23 31.33 -27.18
C ALA A 78 18.93 32.65 -26.83
N TYR A 79 19.54 33.32 -27.81
CA TYR A 79 20.12 34.66 -27.59
C TYR A 79 19.07 35.78 -27.59
N LYS A 80 17.94 35.57 -28.27
CA LYS A 80 16.80 36.50 -28.28
C LYS A 80 15.95 36.42 -27.01
N ASN A 81 15.73 35.22 -26.50
CA ASN A 81 14.91 34.99 -25.30
C ASN A 81 15.74 35.03 -24.02
N LYS A 82 15.25 35.76 -23.01
CA LYS A 82 15.98 35.98 -21.74
C LYS A 82 15.90 34.80 -20.75
N HIS A 83 15.15 33.74 -21.04
CA HIS A 83 15.00 32.63 -20.10
C HIS A 83 16.25 31.72 -20.10
N PRO A 84 16.83 31.41 -18.93
CA PRO A 84 18.10 30.67 -18.84
C PRO A 84 18.04 29.26 -19.44
N PHE A 85 16.85 28.65 -19.49
CA PHE A 85 16.63 27.34 -20.12
C PHE A 85 17.15 27.28 -21.55
N TYR A 86 16.78 28.24 -22.42
CA TYR A 86 17.09 28.17 -23.84
C TYR A 86 18.59 28.24 -24.11
N LYS A 87 19.28 29.12 -23.38
CA LYS A 87 20.74 29.25 -23.44
C LYS A 87 21.43 27.99 -22.90
N SER A 88 20.96 27.46 -21.78
CA SER A 88 21.50 26.23 -21.21
C SER A 88 21.32 25.05 -22.16
N TYR A 89 20.16 24.92 -22.81
CA TYR A 89 19.86 23.84 -23.72
C TYR A 89 20.82 23.81 -24.92
N VAL A 90 21.08 24.95 -25.56
CA VAL A 90 21.97 25.00 -26.75
C VAL A 90 23.45 24.79 -26.41
N MET A 91 23.85 25.03 -25.15
CA MET A 91 25.23 24.87 -24.66
C MET A 91 25.52 23.46 -24.13
N THR A 92 24.48 22.69 -23.87
CA THR A 92 24.57 21.33 -23.32
C THR A 92 24.87 20.28 -24.41
N SER A 93 25.38 19.11 -24.01
CA SER A 93 25.69 17.98 -24.90
C SER A 93 24.43 17.43 -25.59
N THR A 94 24.61 16.73 -26.73
CA THR A 94 23.50 16.13 -27.48
C THR A 94 22.73 15.09 -26.66
N VAL A 95 23.42 14.31 -25.82
CA VAL A 95 22.81 13.30 -24.94
C VAL A 95 21.85 13.94 -23.94
N GLU A 96 22.27 15.04 -23.31
CA GLU A 96 21.44 15.77 -22.36
C GLU A 96 20.31 16.54 -23.07
N GLN A 97 20.53 17.00 -24.30
CA GLN A 97 19.46 17.59 -25.13
C GLN A 97 18.35 16.59 -25.42
N GLU A 98 18.69 15.34 -25.76
CA GLU A 98 17.70 14.26 -25.96
C GLU A 98 16.92 13.96 -24.68
N ARG A 99 17.62 13.93 -23.53
CA ARG A 99 16.99 13.77 -22.21
C ARG A 99 16.02 14.91 -21.89
N ILE A 100 16.40 16.16 -22.18
CA ILE A 100 15.53 17.31 -21.97
C ILE A 100 14.34 17.27 -22.93
N ARG A 101 14.53 16.87 -24.19
CA ARG A 101 13.47 16.74 -25.18
C ARG A 101 12.45 15.68 -24.76
N SER A 102 12.90 14.51 -24.29
CA SER A 102 12.00 13.48 -23.77
C SER A 102 11.25 13.97 -22.53
N LEU A 103 11.92 14.69 -21.63
CA LEU A 103 11.31 15.29 -20.46
C LEU A 103 10.22 16.32 -20.83
N ALA A 104 10.49 17.17 -21.83
CA ALA A 104 9.54 18.16 -22.32
C ALA A 104 8.27 17.49 -22.87
N HIS A 105 8.42 16.44 -23.68
CA HIS A 105 7.27 15.66 -24.17
C HIS A 105 6.41 15.09 -23.05
N ILE A 106 7.01 14.45 -22.05
CA ILE A 106 6.28 13.83 -20.93
C ILE A 106 5.69 14.87 -19.98
N SER A 107 6.28 16.07 -19.92
CA SER A 107 5.87 17.11 -18.96
C SER A 107 4.56 17.83 -19.30
N THR A 108 3.98 17.61 -20.49
CA THR A 108 2.72 18.23 -20.91
C THR A 108 1.60 18.05 -19.88
N ASP A 109 1.50 16.83 -19.33
CA ASP A 109 0.48 16.47 -18.33
C ASP A 109 1.04 16.43 -16.90
N PHE A 110 2.18 17.07 -16.65
CA PHE A 110 2.85 17.00 -15.37
C PHE A 110 2.04 17.61 -14.23
N THR A 111 1.96 16.89 -13.11
CA THR A 111 1.34 17.37 -11.87
C THR A 111 2.33 17.17 -10.71
N PRO A 112 2.88 18.25 -10.11
CA PRO A 112 3.97 18.15 -9.13
C PRO A 112 3.68 17.23 -7.94
N ASN A 113 2.42 17.18 -7.49
CA ASN A 113 2.02 16.40 -6.32
C ASN A 113 1.59 14.96 -6.65
N GLN A 114 1.59 14.56 -7.92
CA GLN A 114 1.10 13.26 -8.36
C GLN A 114 1.89 12.10 -7.76
N TYR A 115 3.21 12.26 -7.61
CA TYR A 115 4.05 11.25 -6.96
C TYR A 115 3.59 10.97 -5.51
N TRP A 116 3.45 12.02 -4.71
CA TRP A 116 3.04 11.92 -3.32
C TRP A 116 1.61 11.41 -3.19
N PHE A 117 0.71 11.88 -4.06
CA PHE A 117 -0.64 11.37 -4.13
C PHE A 117 -0.67 9.86 -4.39
N ASN A 118 0.07 9.39 -5.40
CA ASN A 118 0.18 7.98 -5.74
C ASN A 118 0.78 7.16 -4.58
N LEU A 119 1.82 7.67 -3.92
CA LEU A 119 2.45 7.00 -2.79
C LEU A 119 1.47 6.81 -1.62
N VAL A 120 0.73 7.86 -1.27
CA VAL A 120 -0.27 7.80 -0.20
C VAL A 120 -1.43 6.87 -0.57
N PHE A 121 -1.93 6.97 -1.80
CA PHE A 121 -3.01 6.10 -2.27
C PHE A 121 -2.60 4.62 -2.26
N MET A 122 -1.40 4.34 -2.75
CA MET A 122 -0.81 3.01 -2.71
C MET A 122 -0.70 2.50 -1.27
N TRP A 123 -0.21 3.34 -0.35
CA TRP A 123 -0.16 2.98 1.08
C TRP A 123 -1.55 2.64 1.62
N VAL A 124 -2.58 3.45 1.35
CA VAL A 124 -3.95 3.18 1.82
C VAL A 124 -4.51 1.88 1.23
N ILE A 125 -4.29 1.62 -0.06
CA ILE A 125 -4.76 0.39 -0.73
C ILE A 125 -4.10 -0.85 -0.10
N PHE A 126 -2.78 -0.85 0.06
CA PHE A 126 -2.07 -1.99 0.66
C PHE A 126 -2.42 -2.17 2.14
N PHE A 127 -2.53 -1.07 2.90
CA PHE A 127 -2.93 -1.11 4.30
C PHE A 127 -4.30 -1.75 4.47
N THR A 128 -5.30 -1.25 3.73
CA THR A 128 -6.66 -1.79 3.80
C THR A 128 -6.73 -3.25 3.36
N ALA A 129 -5.98 -3.63 2.31
CA ALA A 129 -5.89 -5.01 1.86
C ALA A 129 -5.29 -5.95 2.91
N PHE A 130 -4.13 -5.60 3.49
CA PHE A 130 -3.48 -6.42 4.52
C PHE A 130 -4.29 -6.48 5.82
N TRP A 131 -4.88 -5.37 6.23
CA TRP A 131 -5.73 -5.35 7.41
C TRP A 131 -6.96 -6.25 7.20
N PHE A 132 -7.65 -6.12 6.06
CA PHE A 132 -8.79 -6.97 5.74
C PHE A 132 -8.42 -8.45 5.72
N LEU A 133 -7.30 -8.81 5.09
CA LEU A 133 -6.79 -10.19 5.10
C LEU A 133 -6.48 -10.68 6.52
N GLY A 134 -5.95 -9.81 7.39
CA GLY A 134 -5.74 -10.11 8.80
C GLY A 134 -7.04 -10.43 9.54
N LEU A 135 -8.09 -9.62 9.36
CA LEU A 135 -9.41 -9.87 9.94
C LEU A 135 -10.05 -11.15 9.41
N MET A 136 -9.90 -11.44 8.11
CA MET A 136 -10.40 -12.69 7.52
C MET A 136 -9.69 -13.92 8.08
N ALA A 137 -8.37 -13.85 8.25
CA ALA A 137 -7.60 -14.92 8.88
C ALA A 137 -8.04 -15.13 10.34
N GLU A 138 -8.29 -14.06 11.09
CA GLU A 138 -8.83 -14.10 12.44
C GLU A 138 -10.19 -14.81 12.49
N ALA A 139 -11.14 -14.40 11.64
CA ALA A 139 -12.46 -15.01 11.56
C ALA A 139 -12.39 -16.52 11.26
N CYS A 140 -11.53 -16.93 10.33
CA CYS A 140 -11.30 -18.34 10.03
C CYS A 140 -10.77 -19.11 11.25
N ILE A 141 -9.81 -18.55 12.00
CA ILE A 141 -9.26 -19.17 13.21
C ILE A 141 -10.34 -19.34 14.28
N VAL A 142 -11.17 -18.32 14.49
CA VAL A 142 -12.28 -18.36 15.47
C VAL A 142 -13.27 -19.46 15.11
N ILE A 143 -13.70 -19.55 13.84
CA ILE A 143 -14.61 -20.60 13.37
C ILE A 143 -14.01 -22.00 13.59
N MET A 144 -12.74 -22.20 13.23
CA MET A 144 -12.05 -23.49 13.43
C MET A 144 -11.97 -23.85 14.91
N ARG A 145 -11.65 -22.90 15.78
CA ARG A 145 -11.54 -23.11 17.23
C ARG A 145 -12.91 -23.46 17.82
N ARG A 146 -13.96 -22.71 17.48
CA ARG A 146 -15.34 -22.97 17.93
C ARG A 146 -15.83 -24.37 17.51
N ASN A 147 -15.57 -24.76 16.26
CA ASN A 147 -15.89 -26.11 15.77
C ASN A 147 -15.11 -27.20 16.53
N SER A 148 -13.84 -26.94 16.89
CA SER A 148 -13.06 -27.87 17.69
C SER A 148 -13.59 -28.03 19.13
N HIS A 149 -13.94 -26.92 19.80
CA HIS A 149 -14.54 -26.95 21.13
C HIS A 149 -15.90 -27.66 21.13
N ALA A 150 -16.74 -27.42 20.11
CA ALA A 150 -18.02 -28.10 19.97
C ALA A 150 -17.85 -29.62 19.85
N ARG A 151 -16.90 -30.10 19.03
CA ARG A 151 -16.57 -31.52 18.92
C ARG A 151 -16.12 -32.11 20.25
N MET A 152 -15.16 -31.47 20.92
CA MET A 152 -14.66 -31.94 22.22
C MET A 152 -15.76 -32.03 23.28
N LYS A 153 -16.68 -31.06 23.31
CA LYS A 153 -17.80 -31.07 24.26
C LYS A 153 -18.75 -32.23 23.99
N ASN A 154 -19.06 -32.50 22.71
CA ASN A 154 -19.90 -33.64 22.33
C ASN A 154 -19.26 -34.98 22.72
N PHE A 155 -17.96 -35.16 22.45
CA PHE A 155 -17.21 -36.34 22.89
C PHE A 155 -17.24 -36.54 24.41
N LYS A 156 -17.11 -35.46 25.19
CA LYS A 156 -17.18 -35.53 26.65
C LYS A 156 -18.58 -35.92 27.13
N MET A 157 -19.63 -35.34 26.55
CA MET A 157 -21.01 -35.68 26.89
C MET A 157 -21.37 -37.12 26.50
N GLU A 158 -20.89 -37.62 25.35
CA GLU A 158 -21.05 -39.02 24.96
C GLU A 158 -20.35 -39.96 25.94
N LYS A 159 -19.11 -39.64 26.33
CA LYS A 159 -18.35 -40.43 27.30
C LYS A 159 -19.01 -40.45 28.69
N GLU A 160 -19.54 -39.31 29.14
CA GLU A 160 -20.29 -39.22 30.40
C GLU A 160 -21.61 -40.01 30.33
N LYS A 161 -22.30 -40.00 29.19
CA LYS A 161 -23.51 -40.82 28.98
C LYS A 161 -23.19 -42.31 28.98
N LEU A 162 -22.11 -42.73 28.31
CA LEU A 162 -21.62 -44.11 28.29
C LEU A 162 -21.25 -44.60 29.69
N ALA A 163 -20.49 -43.81 30.45
CA ALA A 163 -20.14 -44.13 31.82
C ALA A 163 -21.39 -44.21 32.75
N ALA A 164 -22.38 -43.36 32.51
CA ALA A 164 -23.64 -43.37 33.26
C ALA A 164 -24.57 -44.54 32.88
N SER A 165 -24.51 -45.04 31.65
CA SER A 165 -25.22 -46.27 31.25
C SER A 165 -24.54 -47.52 31.80
N GLU A 166 -23.20 -47.59 31.75
CA GLU A 166 -22.43 -48.70 32.34
C GLU A 166 -22.58 -48.77 33.86
N ALA A 167 -22.67 -47.62 34.55
CA ALA A 167 -22.96 -47.59 35.99
C ALA A 167 -24.41 -47.95 36.36
N LYS A 168 -25.33 -47.97 35.37
CA LYS A 168 -26.74 -48.33 35.55
C LYS A 168 -27.07 -49.77 35.17
N GLU A 169 -26.14 -50.51 34.58
CA GLU A 169 -26.19 -51.96 34.48
C GLU A 169 -25.40 -52.56 35.67
N PRO A 170 -25.99 -52.71 36.87
CA PRO A 170 -25.40 -53.59 37.87
C PRO A 170 -25.48 -55.01 37.32
N ASN A 171 -24.39 -55.77 37.51
CA ASN A 171 -24.33 -57.22 37.27
C ASN A 171 -25.64 -57.88 37.76
N GLU A 172 -26.52 -58.24 36.84
CA GLU A 172 -27.47 -59.33 37.04
C GLU A 172 -26.70 -60.61 36.75
N ASP A 173 -26.13 -61.21 37.80
CA ASP A 173 -25.92 -62.65 37.98
C ASP A 173 -25.40 -62.93 39.41
#